data_AF-A0A445EGD2-F1
#
_entry.id   AF-A0A445EGD2-F1
#
_cell.length_a   1.000
_cell.length_b   1.000
_cell.length_c   1.000
_cell.angle_alpha   90.00
_cell.angle_beta   90.00
_cell.angle_gamma   90.00
#
_symmetry.space_group_name_H-M   'P 1'
#
loop_
_entity.id
_entity.type
_entity.pdbx_description
1 polymer ?
#
loop_
_entity_poly.entity_id
_entity_poly.type
_entity_poly.pdbx_seq_one_letter_code
_entity_poly.pdbx_strand_id
1 'polypeptide(L)'
;MSDAPHTALQRLKIIECSKLVSFAGEGLAAPNLTHLEVGGCWKLGELPCDMKSLLPSLQSLEIYGCPNICRLPEGGLPPNLKSLEVGLRDLSWMSNLDALTHLTIHGYDCDNIKSYPEVGSLPHLPSLTTLKIC
;
A
#
# COMPACT_ATOMS: atom_id res chain seq x y z
N MET A 1 -1.62 8.07 -28.75
CA MET A 1 -2.32 7.28 -27.73
C MET A 1 -1.30 6.29 -27.22
N SER A 2 -0.66 6.58 -26.09
CA SER A 2 0.34 5.68 -25.51
C SER A 2 -0.41 4.49 -24.93
N ASP A 3 -0.21 3.29 -25.49
CA ASP A 3 -0.67 2.06 -24.84
C ASP A 3 -0.13 2.07 -23.42
N ALA A 4 -1.01 1.95 -22.43
CA ALA A 4 -0.59 1.81 -21.05
C ALA A 4 0.31 0.56 -20.99
N PRO A 5 1.61 0.70 -20.67
CA PRO A 5 2.50 -0.45 -20.66
C PRO A 5 1.98 -1.42 -19.59
N HIS A 6 1.94 -2.72 -19.86
CA HIS A 6 1.53 -3.76 -18.91
C HIS A 6 0.01 -4.00 -18.69
N THR A 7 -0.82 -3.91 -19.73
CA THR A 7 -2.26 -4.27 -19.66
C THR A 7 -2.54 -5.73 -19.29
N ALA A 8 -1.59 -6.66 -19.42
CA ALA A 8 -1.78 -8.06 -19.01
C ALA A 8 -1.36 -8.33 -17.56
N LEU A 9 -0.66 -7.41 -16.90
CA LEU A 9 -0.07 -7.64 -15.59
C LEU A 9 -1.14 -7.61 -14.49
N GLN A 10 -1.30 -8.72 -13.78
CA GLN A 10 -2.29 -8.86 -12.70
C GLN A 10 -1.65 -8.93 -11.31
N ARG A 11 -0.41 -9.40 -11.21
CA ARG A 11 0.30 -9.60 -9.95
C ARG A 11 1.73 -9.11 -10.10
N LEU A 12 2.19 -8.28 -9.16
CA LEU A 12 3.55 -7.76 -9.11
C LEU A 12 4.11 -7.98 -7.72
N LYS A 13 5.30 -8.60 -7.65
CA LYS A 13 6.04 -8.84 -6.42
C LYS A 13 7.41 -8.21 -6.51
N ILE A 14 7.80 -7.44 -5.50
CA ILE A 14 9.05 -6.70 -5.45
C ILE A 14 9.68 -6.97 -4.11
N ILE A 15 10.58 -7.96 -4.08
CA ILE A 15 11.12 -8.53 -2.85
C ILE A 15 12.63 -8.28 -2.81
N GLU A 16 13.15 -7.84 -1.66
CA GLU A 16 14.58 -7.66 -1.37
C GLU A 16 15.32 -6.76 -2.37
N CYS A 17 14.61 -5.81 -2.99
CA CYS A 17 15.17 -4.87 -3.96
C CYS A 17 15.89 -3.71 -3.26
N SER A 18 17.09 -3.96 -2.73
CA SER A 18 17.88 -3.00 -1.93
C SER A 18 18.32 -1.70 -2.65
N LYS A 19 18.24 -1.65 -3.98
CA LYS A 19 18.56 -0.45 -4.79
C LYS A 19 17.33 0.34 -5.23
N LEU A 20 16.14 -0.18 -5.00
CA LEU A 20 14.91 0.46 -5.41
C LEU A 20 14.60 1.62 -4.46
N VAL A 21 14.46 2.83 -5.01
CA VAL A 21 14.27 4.06 -4.23
C VAL A 21 12.83 4.58 -4.31
N SER A 22 12.21 4.47 -5.48
CA SER A 22 10.80 4.81 -5.68
C SER A 22 10.19 3.94 -6.77
N PHE A 23 8.87 3.90 -6.77
CA PHE A 23 8.06 3.58 -7.94
C PHE A 23 7.56 4.84 -8.66
N ALA A 24 7.85 6.02 -8.11
CA ALA A 24 7.28 7.30 -8.50
C ALA A 24 7.95 7.85 -9.77
N GLY A 25 7.12 8.04 -10.81
CA GLY A 25 7.45 8.48 -12.17
C GLY A 25 6.34 8.03 -13.14
N GLU A 26 6.64 7.86 -14.43
CA GLU A 26 5.76 7.20 -15.43
C GLU A 26 5.69 5.65 -15.26
N GLY A 27 6.36 5.09 -14.25
CA GLY A 27 6.91 3.72 -14.30
C GLY A 27 5.96 2.54 -14.02
N LEU A 28 4.81 2.75 -13.36
CA LEU A 28 3.87 1.65 -13.11
C LEU A 28 2.42 2.06 -13.33
N ALA A 29 2.07 2.32 -14.60
CA ALA A 29 0.68 2.36 -15.03
C ALA A 29 0.24 0.92 -15.37
N ALA A 30 -0.35 0.20 -14.42
CA ALA A 30 -0.78 -1.18 -14.61
C ALA A 30 -2.28 -1.31 -14.33
N PRO A 31 -3.15 -0.97 -15.31
CA PRO A 31 -4.58 -0.81 -15.08
C PRO A 31 -5.29 -2.10 -14.66
N ASN A 32 -4.72 -3.27 -14.97
CA ASN A 32 -5.28 -4.59 -14.64
C ASN A 32 -4.56 -5.26 -13.45
N LEU A 33 -3.65 -4.54 -12.77
CA LEU A 33 -2.97 -5.07 -11.60
C LEU A 33 -3.97 -5.21 -10.46
N THR A 34 -4.07 -6.41 -9.90
CA THR A 34 -4.98 -6.73 -8.79
C THR A 34 -4.24 -6.99 -7.48
N HIS A 35 -2.97 -7.42 -7.54
CA HIS A 35 -2.14 -7.70 -6.37
C HIS A 35 -0.77 -7.05 -6.51
N LEU A 36 -0.39 -6.26 -5.52
CA LEU A 36 0.93 -5.65 -5.41
C LEU A 36 1.55 -6.03 -4.06
N GLU A 37 2.71 -6.67 -4.10
CA GLU A 37 3.49 -7.05 -2.93
C GLU A 37 4.87 -6.41 -2.99
N VAL A 38 5.27 -5.73 -1.92
CA VAL A 38 6.57 -5.07 -1.78
C VAL A 38 7.18 -5.44 -0.43
N GLY A 39 8.28 -6.19 -0.46
CA GLY A 39 8.91 -6.81 0.69
C GLY A 39 10.40 -6.49 0.79
N GLY A 40 10.93 -6.15 1.96
CA GLY A 40 12.39 -6.09 2.19
C GLY A 40 13.14 -5.04 1.36
N CYS A 41 12.47 -3.98 0.89
CA CYS A 41 13.05 -2.95 0.05
C CYS A 41 13.52 -1.75 0.89
N TRP A 42 14.75 -1.81 1.41
CA TRP A 42 15.21 -0.83 2.41
C TRP A 42 15.42 0.58 1.91
N LYS A 43 15.68 0.80 0.62
CA LYS A 43 15.85 2.16 0.07
C LYS A 43 14.56 2.78 -0.45
N LEU A 44 13.48 2.00 -0.49
CA LEU A 44 12.21 2.44 -1.03
C LEU A 44 11.57 3.41 -0.05
N GLY A 45 11.48 4.68 -0.43
CA GLY A 45 10.90 5.73 0.41
C GLY A 45 9.46 6.09 0.07
N GLU A 46 9.06 5.85 -1.19
CA GLU A 46 7.83 6.42 -1.74
C GLU A 46 7.07 5.42 -2.62
N LEU A 47 5.75 5.41 -2.42
CA LEU A 47 4.77 4.76 -3.30
C LEU A 47 4.30 5.73 -4.40
N PRO A 48 3.66 5.24 -5.48
CA PRO A 48 3.14 6.12 -6.53
C PRO A 48 2.13 7.14 -5.98
N CYS A 49 2.31 8.44 -6.25
CA CYS A 49 1.44 9.50 -5.69
C CYS A 49 -0.04 9.38 -6.10
N ASP A 50 -0.32 8.83 -7.28
CA ASP A 50 -1.68 8.66 -7.82
C ASP A 50 -1.99 7.18 -8.08
N MET A 51 -2.03 6.37 -7.01
CA MET A 51 -2.35 4.94 -7.12
C MET A 51 -3.75 4.70 -7.69
N LYS A 52 -4.70 5.61 -7.48
CA LYS A 52 -6.07 5.50 -8.00
C LYS A 52 -6.09 5.49 -9.52
N SER A 53 -5.32 6.38 -10.15
CA SER A 53 -5.21 6.45 -11.61
C SER A 53 -4.31 5.36 -12.18
N LEU A 54 -3.20 5.06 -11.51
CA LEU A 54 -2.19 4.12 -12.01
C LEU A 54 -2.59 2.65 -11.84
N LEU A 55 -3.30 2.33 -10.76
CA LEU A 55 -3.64 0.97 -10.34
C LEU A 55 -5.15 0.85 -9.99
N PRO A 56 -6.07 1.25 -10.89
CA PRO A 56 -7.52 1.31 -10.61
C PRO A 56 -8.15 -0.03 -10.24
N SER A 57 -7.56 -1.15 -10.69
CA SER A 57 -8.04 -2.51 -10.42
C SER A 57 -7.43 -3.17 -9.19
N LEU A 58 -6.59 -2.45 -8.42
CA LEU A 58 -5.87 -3.05 -7.29
C LEU A 58 -6.83 -3.49 -6.19
N GLN A 59 -6.67 -4.72 -5.73
CA GLN A 59 -7.51 -5.36 -4.71
C GLN A 59 -6.70 -5.74 -3.45
N SER A 60 -5.43 -6.11 -3.61
CA SER A 60 -4.50 -6.40 -2.52
C SER A 60 -3.24 -5.55 -2.62
N LEU A 61 -2.87 -4.90 -1.51
CA LEU A 61 -1.63 -4.17 -1.34
C LEU A 61 -0.92 -4.67 -0.09
N GLU A 62 0.27 -5.24 -0.26
CA GLU A 62 1.08 -5.79 0.82
C GLU A 62 2.45 -5.09 0.83
N ILE A 63 2.78 -4.45 1.95
CA ILE A 63 4.03 -3.72 2.15
C ILE A 63 4.63 -4.12 3.50
N TYR A 64 5.80 -4.77 3.46
CA TYR A 64 6.52 -5.23 4.64
C TYR A 64 8.04 -5.10 4.45
N GLY A 65 8.81 -4.98 5.54
CA GLY A 65 10.27 -4.88 5.49
C GLY A 65 10.77 -3.66 4.71
N CYS A 66 9.98 -2.58 4.62
CA CYS A 66 10.29 -1.37 3.86
C CYS A 66 10.34 -0.14 4.80
N PRO A 67 11.41 0.00 5.62
CA PRO A 67 11.45 0.96 6.74
C PRO A 67 11.41 2.44 6.35
N ASN A 68 11.75 2.76 5.10
CA ASN A 68 11.71 4.12 4.58
C ASN A 68 10.33 4.53 4.07
N ILE A 69 9.42 3.59 3.80
CA ILE A 69 8.02 3.90 3.52
C ILE A 69 7.34 4.17 4.85
N CYS A 70 7.14 5.45 5.17
CA CYS A 70 6.50 5.84 6.43
C CYS A 70 5.07 6.35 6.24
N ARG A 71 4.66 6.58 4.99
CA ARG A 71 3.36 7.16 4.60
C ARG A 71 2.86 6.53 3.31
N LEU A 72 1.54 6.46 3.17
CA LEU A 72 0.88 6.17 1.90
C LEU A 72 0.77 7.45 1.04
N PRO A 73 0.50 7.32 -0.27
CA PRO A 73 0.42 8.46 -1.17
C PRO A 73 -0.77 9.38 -0.88
N GLU A 74 -0.55 10.69 -0.98
CA GLU A 74 -1.56 11.74 -0.72
C GLU A 74 -2.80 11.64 -1.63
N GLY A 75 -2.65 11.10 -2.85
CA GLY A 75 -3.77 10.82 -3.76
C GLY A 75 -4.74 9.75 -3.24
N GLY A 76 -4.38 9.06 -2.16
CA GLY A 76 -5.15 7.98 -1.55
C GLY A 76 -4.99 6.65 -2.29
N LEU A 77 -5.60 5.61 -1.70
CA LEU A 77 -5.55 4.25 -2.23
C LEU A 77 -6.63 4.00 -3.29
N PRO A 78 -6.45 2.96 -4.14
CA PRO A 78 -7.47 2.56 -5.11
C PRO A 78 -8.80 2.20 -4.44
N PRO A 79 -9.96 2.60 -5.02
CA PRO A 79 -11.27 2.42 -4.39
C PRO A 79 -11.71 0.96 -4.29
N ASN A 80 -11.13 0.07 -5.11
CA ASN A 80 -11.43 -1.37 -5.12
C ASN A 80 -10.55 -2.17 -4.15
N LEU A 81 -9.73 -1.50 -3.34
CA LEU A 81 -8.82 -2.16 -2.43
C LEU A 81 -9.60 -2.87 -1.32
N LYS A 82 -9.44 -4.19 -1.23
CA LYS A 82 -10.12 -5.05 -0.25
C LYS A 82 -9.20 -5.51 0.85
N SER A 83 -7.90 -5.66 0.55
CA SER A 83 -6.87 -6.12 1.46
C SER A 83 -5.72 -5.14 1.50
N LEU A 84 -5.35 -4.71 2.70
CA LEU A 84 -4.24 -3.81 2.95
C LEU A 84 -3.37 -4.38 4.08
N GLU A 85 -2.10 -4.58 3.80
CA GLU A 85 -1.09 -4.98 4.77
C GLU A 85 0.05 -3.98 4.76
N VAL A 86 0.26 -3.30 5.89
CA VAL A 86 1.19 -2.16 5.96
C VAL A 86 1.88 -2.05 7.32
N GLY A 87 3.17 -1.69 7.31
CA GLY A 87 3.95 -1.33 8.49
C GLY A 87 4.14 0.18 8.67
N LEU A 88 3.07 0.98 8.61
CA LEU A 88 3.16 2.45 8.53
C LEU A 88 2.91 3.17 9.85
N ARG A 89 3.59 4.31 10.03
CA ARG A 89 3.49 5.20 11.21
C ARG A 89 2.33 6.19 11.14
N ASP A 90 1.93 6.57 9.93
CA ASP A 90 0.93 7.60 9.69
C ASP A 90 -0.32 6.97 9.10
N LEU A 91 -1.44 7.18 9.78
CA LEU A 91 -2.76 6.78 9.30
C LEU A 91 -3.41 7.87 8.44
N SER A 92 -2.70 8.91 7.99
CA SER A 92 -3.26 9.95 7.10
C SER A 92 -3.88 9.41 5.79
N TRP A 93 -3.68 8.13 5.46
CA TRP A 93 -4.37 7.38 4.41
C TRP A 93 -5.85 7.08 4.64
N MET A 94 -6.37 7.41 5.82
CA MET A 94 -7.69 7.06 6.34
C MET A 94 -8.91 7.62 5.57
N SER A 95 -8.74 8.16 4.36
CA SER A 95 -9.86 8.65 3.53
C SER A 95 -10.19 7.70 2.37
N ASN A 96 -11.48 7.30 2.29
CA ASN A 96 -12.10 6.52 1.21
C ASN A 96 -11.62 5.06 1.06
N LEU A 97 -11.77 4.26 2.12
CA LEU A 97 -11.54 2.80 2.09
C LEU A 97 -12.80 2.00 2.45
N ASP A 98 -13.93 2.41 1.88
CA ASP A 98 -15.24 1.80 2.16
C ASP A 98 -15.31 0.33 1.75
N ALA A 99 -14.48 -0.10 0.79
CA ALA A 99 -14.40 -1.47 0.31
C ALA A 99 -13.41 -2.35 1.09
N LEU A 100 -12.64 -1.79 2.02
CA LEU A 100 -11.60 -2.53 2.73
C LEU A 100 -12.25 -3.53 3.68
N THR A 101 -11.90 -4.80 3.51
CA THR A 101 -12.44 -5.93 4.29
C THR A 101 -11.38 -6.56 5.19
N HIS A 102 -10.11 -6.45 4.83
CA HIS A 102 -8.96 -7.03 5.53
C HIS A 102 -7.88 -5.96 5.73
N LEU A 103 -7.48 -5.75 6.99
CA LEU A 103 -6.41 -4.85 7.36
C LEU A 103 -5.42 -5.57 8.27
N THR A 104 -4.16 -5.63 7.84
CA THR A 104 -3.03 -6.07 8.67
C THR A 104 -2.09 -4.88 8.93
N ILE A 105 -1.79 -4.61 10.19
CA ILE A 105 -0.81 -3.60 10.61
C ILE A 105 0.38 -4.32 11.25
N HIS A 106 1.59 -4.08 10.73
CA HIS A 106 2.84 -4.62 11.27
C HIS A 106 3.54 -3.60 12.16
N GLY A 107 3.98 -4.01 13.34
CA GLY A 107 4.65 -3.13 14.30
C GLY A 107 6.17 -3.14 14.33
N TYR A 108 6.82 -3.92 13.46
CA TYR A 108 8.27 -4.12 13.50
C TYR A 108 9.03 -3.36 12.41
N ASP A 109 8.35 -2.85 11.38
CA ASP A 109 9.02 -2.23 10.22
C ASP A 109 9.40 -0.75 10.43
N CYS A 110 9.18 -0.20 11.64
CA CYS A 110 9.57 1.15 12.00
C CYS A 110 10.21 1.16 13.40
N ASP A 111 11.54 1.29 13.46
CA ASP A 111 12.37 1.32 14.70
C ASP A 111 12.03 2.43 15.73
N ASN A 112 10.95 3.19 15.51
CA ASN A 112 10.54 4.35 16.31
C ASN A 112 9.06 4.32 16.76
N ILE A 113 8.37 3.17 16.66
CA ILE A 113 6.99 3.04 17.16
C ILE A 113 7.02 3.07 18.69
N LYS A 114 6.63 4.21 19.27
CA LYS A 114 6.45 4.36 20.74
C LYS A 114 5.14 3.74 21.22
N SER A 115 4.16 3.58 20.34
CA SER A 115 2.85 2.99 20.61
C SER A 115 2.11 2.72 19.30
N TYR A 116 1.39 1.61 19.21
CA TYR A 116 0.44 1.35 18.12
C TYR A 116 -0.73 2.34 18.19
N PRO A 117 -1.40 2.65 17.07
CA PRO A 117 -2.72 3.27 17.17
C PRO A 117 -3.59 2.37 18.05
N GLU A 118 -4.20 2.92 19.09
CA GLU A 118 -5.24 2.20 19.81
C GLU A 118 -6.32 1.80 18.80
N VAL A 119 -7.00 0.67 18.99
CA VAL A 119 -8.06 0.22 18.07
C VAL A 119 -9.13 1.33 17.88
N GLY A 120 -9.36 2.17 18.90
CA GLY A 120 -10.24 3.35 18.83
C GLY A 120 -9.71 4.53 18.00
N SER A 121 -8.45 4.49 17.57
CA SER A 121 -7.82 5.44 16.64
C SER A 121 -7.94 5.01 15.18
N LEU A 122 -8.47 3.80 14.92
CA LEU A 122 -8.77 3.36 13.55
C LEU A 122 -9.94 4.18 12.98
N PRO A 123 -9.91 4.49 11.68
CA PRO A 123 -11.01 5.19 11.04
C PRO A 123 -12.27 4.31 10.99
N HIS A 124 -13.39 4.95 10.64
CA HIS A 124 -14.60 4.22 10.30
C HIS A 124 -14.38 3.41 9.01
N LEU A 125 -14.22 2.09 9.13
CA LEU A 125 -14.09 1.15 8.02
C LEU A 125 -15.34 0.25 8.00
N PRO A 126 -16.41 0.68 7.31
CA PRO A 126 -17.73 0.04 7.43
C PRO A 126 -17.75 -1.42 6.95
N SER A 127 -16.86 -1.77 6.03
CA SER A 127 -16.78 -3.12 5.46
C SER A 127 -15.71 -4.00 6.10
N LEU A 128 -15.01 -3.51 7.13
CA LEU A 128 -13.89 -4.26 7.73
C LEU A 128 -14.41 -5.50 8.45
N THR A 129 -13.94 -6.66 8.01
CA THR A 129 -14.29 -7.97 8.60
C THR A 129 -13.14 -8.59 9.36
N THR A 130 -11.91 -8.25 8.98
CA THR A 130 -10.68 -8.80 9.54
C THR A 130 -9.72 -7.67 9.86
N LEU A 131 -9.33 -7.57 11.13
CA LEU A 131 -8.27 -6.69 11.61
C LEU A 131 -7.19 -7.54 12.28
N LYS A 132 -5.95 -7.41 11.81
CA LYS A 132 -4.78 -8.05 12.41
C LYS A 132 -3.75 -6.99 12.78
N ILE A 133 -3.25 -7.05 14.00
CA ILE A 133 -2.14 -6.22 14.48
C ILE A 133 -1.03 -7.20 14.89
N CYS A 134 0.11 -7.13 14.22
CA CYS A 134 1.26 -8.01 14.40
C CYS A 134 2.40 -7.29 15.11
#